data_AF-A0A3L7P8L4-F1
#
_entry.id   AF-A0A3L7P8L4-F1
#
_cell.length_a   1.000
_cell.length_b   1.000
_cell.length_c   1.000
_cell.angle_alpha   90.00
_cell.angle_beta   90.00
_cell.angle_gamma   90.00
#
_symmetry.space_group_name_H-M   'P 1'
#
loop_
_entity.id
_entity.type
_entity.pdbx_description
1 polymer ?
#
loop_
_entity_poly.entity_id
_entity_poly.type
_entity_poly.pdbx_seq_one_letter_code
_entity_poly.pdbx_strand_id
1 'polypeptide(L)'
;MVPFPKVIPVSVTPTSSHSIHPETEQSGAHQIASLMDQMRTKDALVMQLTERLEAAAEQLDRLQRSGADKARPGGGGGGGSRELVEQTGQLTSRVEEALECWNQSSGHYEFILQRLDEISQHIFSTPEGGGGEARAARHVSSQPPTPSNNGSAPAGGAGQSGGSFWERMKASMADGSPPPVSPNAKPATDSHEQPHDPENAATDESIAKQLAVIEQVTPAPTVIDLDTASIEELREAVATRDNYISALIKEFREIQFLPSLPDDFENSGLAPAELLTSLKELENRFKTGIQRENFELSLERARMGRERSRLDQVKAQLEGQIKRLAASVPERTDAAPSSSPQSSEPSIAEGKLSWLKRLQPKKPQG
;
A
#
# COMPACT_ATOMS: atom_id res chain seq x y z
N MET A 1 -47.02 -53.64 -32.97
CA MET A 1 -46.46 -52.90 -34.11
C MET A 1 -46.18 -51.48 -33.68
N VAL A 2 -44.91 -51.14 -33.46
CA VAL A 2 -44.37 -49.78 -33.41
C VAL A 2 -43.00 -49.87 -34.09
N PRO A 3 -42.69 -48.99 -35.07
CA PRO A 3 -41.55 -49.17 -35.98
C PRO A 3 -40.23 -48.71 -35.36
N PHE A 4 -39.15 -49.47 -35.63
CA PHE A 4 -37.77 -49.08 -35.35
C PHE A 4 -37.33 -47.93 -36.28
N PRO A 5 -36.75 -46.84 -35.76
CA PRO A 5 -36.12 -45.84 -36.60
C PRO A 5 -34.71 -46.26 -37.03
N LYS A 6 -34.50 -46.06 -38.33
CA LYS A 6 -33.31 -46.25 -39.16
C LYS A 6 -32.04 -45.63 -38.54
N VAL A 7 -30.98 -46.42 -38.44
CA VAL A 7 -29.61 -45.94 -38.15
C VAL A 7 -29.04 -45.28 -39.41
N ILE A 8 -28.67 -44.01 -39.31
CA ILE A 8 -27.97 -43.26 -40.35
C ILE A 8 -26.46 -43.39 -40.09
N PRO A 9 -25.65 -43.84 -41.07
CA PRO A 9 -24.20 -43.87 -40.90
C PRO A 9 -23.61 -42.45 -41.00
N VAL A 10 -22.94 -42.02 -39.93
CA VAL A 10 -22.16 -40.78 -39.90
C VAL A 10 -20.84 -41.04 -40.61
N SER A 11 -20.64 -40.39 -41.76
CA SER A 11 -19.38 -40.34 -42.48
C SER A 11 -18.34 -39.54 -41.70
N VAL A 12 -17.29 -40.22 -41.24
CA VAL A 12 -16.11 -39.59 -40.62
C VAL A 12 -15.25 -38.98 -41.72
N THR A 13 -15.19 -37.66 -41.78
CA THR A 13 -14.21 -36.92 -42.58
C THR A 13 -12.86 -36.92 -41.84
N PRO A 14 -11.74 -37.22 -42.50
CA PRO A 14 -10.42 -37.15 -41.87
C PRO A 14 -10.06 -35.68 -41.59
N THR A 15 -9.88 -35.37 -40.31
CA THR A 15 -9.32 -34.09 -39.85
C THR A 15 -7.91 -33.94 -40.38
N SER A 16 -7.75 -32.90 -41.18
CA SER A 16 -6.49 -32.37 -41.70
C SER A 16 -5.46 -32.22 -40.60
N SER A 17 -4.31 -32.86 -40.78
CA SER A 17 -3.11 -32.75 -39.97
C SER A 17 -2.64 -31.29 -39.94
N HIS A 18 -2.97 -30.55 -38.88
CA HIS A 18 -2.34 -29.27 -38.58
C HIS A 18 -0.93 -29.53 -38.08
N SER A 19 0.04 -29.26 -38.94
CA SER A 19 1.46 -29.20 -38.61
C SER A 19 1.66 -28.03 -37.65
N ILE A 20 1.84 -28.32 -36.36
CA ILE A 20 2.16 -27.33 -35.32
C ILE A 20 3.60 -26.87 -35.55
N HIS A 21 3.77 -25.58 -35.81
CA HIS A 21 5.06 -24.92 -35.98
C HIS A 21 5.84 -24.93 -34.64
N PRO A 22 7.08 -25.46 -34.57
CA PRO A 22 7.91 -25.47 -33.35
C PRO A 22 8.55 -24.11 -33.00
N GLU A 23 8.34 -23.07 -33.81
CA GLU A 23 9.03 -21.78 -33.64
C GLU A 23 8.41 -20.87 -32.56
N THR A 24 7.11 -20.98 -32.30
CA THR A 24 6.45 -20.17 -31.26
C THR A 24 6.81 -20.63 -29.84
N GLU A 25 7.07 -21.92 -29.64
CA GLU A 25 7.50 -22.46 -28.35
C GLU A 25 8.93 -22.03 -28.00
N GLN A 26 9.83 -21.94 -28.99
CA GLN A 26 11.18 -21.44 -28.77
C GLN A 26 11.18 -19.94 -28.42
N SER A 27 10.34 -19.14 -29.07
CA SER A 27 10.18 -17.71 -28.73
C SER A 27 9.67 -17.50 -27.30
N GLY A 28 8.67 -18.29 -26.87
CA GLY A 28 8.16 -18.24 -25.50
C GLY A 28 9.22 -18.67 -24.47
N ALA A 29 10.00 -19.72 -24.76
CA ALA A 29 11.08 -20.16 -23.88
C ALA A 29 12.19 -19.10 -23.73
N HIS A 30 12.57 -18.42 -24.81
CA HIS A 30 13.52 -17.31 -24.75
C HIS A 30 12.99 -16.10 -23.97
N GLN A 31 11.70 -15.79 -24.10
CA GLN A 31 11.06 -14.70 -23.34
C GLN A 31 11.00 -15.02 -21.85
N ILE A 32 10.66 -16.26 -21.47
CA ILE A 32 10.67 -16.71 -20.08
C ILE A 32 12.09 -16.65 -19.51
N ALA A 33 13.10 -17.11 -20.26
CA ALA A 33 14.49 -17.03 -19.83
C ALA A 33 14.94 -15.57 -19.61
N SER A 34 14.56 -14.65 -20.49
CA SER A 34 14.84 -13.22 -20.36
C SER A 34 14.14 -12.61 -19.14
N LEU A 35 12.87 -12.93 -18.90
CA LEU A 35 12.12 -12.46 -17.73
C LEU A 35 12.71 -12.99 -16.43
N MET A 36 13.16 -14.25 -16.40
CA MET A 36 13.84 -14.83 -15.23
C MET A 36 15.17 -14.14 -14.93
N ASP A 37 15.93 -13.75 -15.95
CA ASP A 37 17.19 -13.02 -15.77
C ASP A 37 16.94 -11.57 -15.30
N GLN A 38 15.92 -10.92 -15.84
CA GLN A 38 15.45 -9.61 -15.34
C GLN A 38 14.97 -9.67 -13.89
N MET A 39 14.27 -10.74 -13.51
CA MET A 39 13.87 -10.96 -12.11
C MET A 39 15.09 -11.10 -11.20
N ARG A 40 16.08 -11.93 -11.58
CA ARG A 40 17.30 -12.12 -10.80
C ARG A 40 18.12 -10.84 -10.64
N THR A 41 18.23 -10.04 -11.71
CA THR A 41 18.94 -8.75 -11.66
C THR A 41 18.20 -7.74 -10.77
N LYS A 42 16.87 -7.69 -10.83
CA LYS A 42 16.06 -6.88 -9.91
C LYS A 42 16.22 -7.33 -8.46
N ASP A 43 16.17 -8.64 -8.18
CA ASP A 43 16.35 -9.17 -6.84
C ASP A 43 17.75 -8.85 -6.29
N ALA A 44 18.79 -8.94 -7.13
CA ALA A 44 20.15 -8.54 -6.77
C ALA A 44 20.25 -7.04 -6.44
N LEU A 45 19.61 -6.17 -7.22
CA LEU A 45 19.57 -4.73 -6.95
C LEU A 45 18.79 -4.41 -5.67
N VAL A 46 17.67 -5.09 -5.41
CA VAL A 46 16.91 -4.94 -4.17
C VAL A 46 17.74 -5.36 -2.97
N MET A 47 18.47 -6.48 -3.05
CA MET A 47 19.42 -6.89 -2.01
C MET A 47 20.48 -5.82 -1.75
N GLN A 48 21.13 -5.31 -2.80
CA GLN A 48 22.17 -4.29 -2.68
C GLN A 48 21.64 -2.98 -2.08
N LEU A 49 20.44 -2.54 -2.47
CA LEU A 49 19.80 -1.35 -1.92
C LEU A 49 19.44 -1.55 -0.45
N THR A 50 18.95 -2.75 -0.10
CA THR A 50 18.61 -3.11 1.28
C THR A 50 19.84 -3.11 2.17
N GLU A 51 20.95 -3.69 1.71
CA GLU A 51 22.24 -3.67 2.42
C GLU A 51 22.76 -2.24 2.63
N ARG A 52 22.65 -1.37 1.62
CA ARG A 52 23.02 0.04 1.75
C ARG A 52 22.14 0.79 2.75
N LEU A 53 20.83 0.52 2.78
CA LEU A 53 19.91 1.13 3.74
C LEU A 53 20.16 0.63 5.17
N GLU A 54 20.51 -0.65 5.35
CA GLU A 54 20.89 -1.21 6.64
C GLU A 54 22.21 -0.59 7.14
N ALA A 55 23.21 -0.44 6.27
CA ALA A 55 24.45 0.25 6.60
C ALA A 55 24.22 1.73 6.99
N ALA A 56 23.36 2.44 6.27
CA ALA A 56 23.00 3.83 6.60
C ALA A 56 22.22 3.91 7.92
N ALA A 57 21.30 2.99 8.18
CA ALA A 57 20.56 2.91 9.43
C ALA A 57 21.48 2.58 10.61
N GLU A 58 22.45 1.68 10.44
CA GLU A 58 23.48 1.41 11.45
C GLU A 58 24.36 2.63 11.70
N GLN A 59 24.74 3.39 10.67
CA GLN A 59 25.50 4.64 10.85
C GLN A 59 24.71 5.66 11.67
N LEU A 60 23.42 5.81 11.38
CA LEU A 60 22.53 6.70 12.13
C LEU A 60 22.32 6.22 13.57
N ASP A 61 22.10 4.92 13.80
CA ASP A 61 22.00 4.33 15.14
C ASP A 61 23.31 4.50 15.93
N ARG A 62 24.47 4.29 15.28
CA ARG A 62 25.78 4.56 15.88
C ARG A 62 25.93 6.03 16.24
N LEU A 63 25.46 6.98 15.42
CA LEU A 63 25.55 8.42 15.68
C LEU A 63 24.59 8.86 16.80
N GLN A 64 23.40 8.26 16.86
CA GLN A 64 22.46 8.47 17.96
C GLN A 64 22.98 7.88 19.27
N ARG A 65 23.60 6.70 19.23
CA ARG A 65 24.21 6.05 20.39
C ARG A 65 25.53 6.69 20.84
N SER A 66 26.34 7.20 19.91
CA SER A 66 27.62 7.86 20.21
C SER A 66 27.45 9.27 20.78
N GLY A 67 26.23 9.83 20.73
CA GLY A 67 25.83 10.88 21.66
C GLY A 67 25.75 12.29 21.09
N ALA A 68 25.06 12.49 19.96
CA ALA A 68 24.49 13.81 19.64
C ALA A 68 23.51 14.31 20.74
N ASP A 69 22.97 13.41 21.57
CA ASP A 69 21.96 13.72 22.59
C ASP A 69 22.50 13.83 24.04
N LYS A 70 23.83 13.85 24.21
CA LYS A 70 24.47 14.18 25.50
C LYS A 70 25.07 15.59 25.49
N ALA A 71 24.42 16.53 24.80
CA ALA A 71 24.59 17.95 25.06
C ALA A 71 23.92 18.30 26.41
N ARG A 72 24.60 17.94 27.50
CA ARG A 72 24.37 18.51 28.83
C ARG A 72 24.51 20.04 28.68
N PRO A 73 23.52 20.85 29.07
CA PRO A 73 23.60 22.29 28.93
C PRO A 73 24.55 22.82 30.00
N GLY A 74 25.82 23.01 29.63
CA GLY A 74 26.82 23.64 30.51
C GLY A 74 28.17 22.93 30.46
N GLY A 75 29.04 23.38 29.58
CA GLY A 75 30.45 22.99 29.58
C GLY A 75 31.09 23.21 28.21
N GLY A 76 31.74 24.36 28.05
CA GLY A 76 32.43 24.72 26.81
C GLY A 76 33.48 23.70 26.37
N GLY A 77 33.50 23.44 25.07
CA GLY A 77 34.45 22.56 24.41
C GLY A 77 34.25 22.59 22.90
N GLY A 78 34.54 23.72 22.27
CA GLY A 78 34.36 23.97 20.84
C GLY A 78 35.35 23.22 19.96
N GLY A 79 35.19 21.90 19.82
CA GLY A 79 36.02 21.05 18.95
C GLY A 79 35.26 20.10 18.02
N GLY A 80 34.02 19.69 18.35
CA GLY A 80 33.28 18.67 17.59
C GLY A 80 32.47 19.18 16.39
N SER A 81 32.18 20.48 16.31
CA SER A 81 31.31 21.01 15.24
C SER A 81 31.99 21.08 13.87
N ARG A 82 33.32 21.16 13.79
CA ARG A 82 34.02 21.22 12.51
C ARG A 82 34.02 19.88 11.78
N GLU A 83 34.25 18.79 12.51
CA GLU A 83 34.19 17.45 11.95
C GLU A 83 32.76 17.10 11.50
N LEU A 84 31.74 17.53 12.25
CA LEU A 84 30.35 17.38 11.84
C LEU A 84 30.05 18.16 10.56
N VAL A 85 30.54 19.40 10.44
CA VAL A 85 30.37 20.21 9.22
C VAL A 85 31.08 19.58 8.02
N GLU A 86 32.28 19.06 8.21
CA GLU A 86 33.03 18.34 7.16
C GLU A 86 32.32 17.03 6.76
N GLN A 87 31.76 16.28 7.72
CA GLN A 87 30.94 15.09 7.45
C GLN A 87 29.64 15.43 6.72
N THR A 88 28.96 16.51 7.10
CA THR A 88 27.77 16.98 6.37
C THR A 88 28.12 17.40 4.95
N GLY A 89 29.26 18.06 4.74
CA GLY A 89 29.74 18.43 3.41
C GLY A 89 30.03 17.20 2.52
N GLN A 90 30.63 16.15 3.09
CA GLN A 90 30.87 14.90 2.38
C GLN A 90 29.58 14.15 2.04
N LEU A 91 28.59 14.16 2.94
CA LEU A 91 27.28 13.57 2.68
C LEU A 91 26.54 14.32 1.57
N THR A 92 26.52 15.66 1.60
CA THR A 92 25.90 16.46 0.54
C THR A 92 26.56 16.19 -0.81
N SER A 93 27.88 16.14 -0.86
CA SER A 93 28.61 15.83 -2.10
C SER A 93 28.32 14.42 -2.64
N ARG A 94 28.18 13.41 -1.77
CA ARG A 94 27.76 12.05 -2.20
C ARG A 94 26.33 11.98 -2.69
N VAL A 95 25.43 12.77 -2.08
CA VAL A 95 24.03 12.85 -2.53
C VAL A 95 23.96 13.54 -3.88
N GLU A 96 24.72 14.60 -4.10
CA GLU A 96 24.85 15.28 -5.39
C GLU A 96 25.41 14.33 -6.46
N GLU A 97 26.47 13.58 -6.18
CA GLU A 97 27.03 12.59 -7.11
C GLU A 97 26.03 11.46 -7.41
N ALA A 98 25.30 10.97 -6.41
CA ALA A 98 24.27 9.95 -6.60
C ALA A 98 23.09 10.48 -7.44
N LEU A 99 22.68 11.74 -7.22
CA LEU A 99 21.65 12.40 -8.02
C LEU A 99 22.12 12.63 -9.46
N GLU A 100 23.39 12.96 -9.67
CA GLU A 100 23.97 13.12 -11.00
C GLU A 100 24.08 11.79 -11.73
N CYS A 101 24.52 10.71 -11.07
CA CYS A 101 24.46 9.35 -11.61
C CYS A 101 23.03 8.91 -11.92
N TRP A 102 22.06 9.22 -11.05
CA TRP A 102 20.66 8.90 -11.29
C TRP A 102 20.11 9.69 -12.48
N ASN A 103 20.43 10.98 -12.58
CA ASN A 103 20.05 11.84 -13.71
C ASN A 103 20.74 11.44 -15.03
N GLN A 104 21.94 10.86 -14.97
CA GLN A 104 22.57 10.25 -16.15
C GLN A 104 21.86 8.96 -16.54
N SER A 105 21.43 8.15 -15.56
CA SER A 105 20.67 6.91 -15.81
C SER A 105 19.21 7.17 -16.21
N SER A 106 18.65 8.34 -15.90
CA SER A 106 17.25 8.67 -16.19
C SER A 106 16.98 8.80 -17.69
N GLY A 107 18.00 9.15 -18.48
CA GLY A 107 17.94 9.10 -19.94
C GLY A 107 17.63 7.71 -20.50
N HIS A 108 17.94 6.63 -19.78
CA HIS A 108 17.52 5.28 -20.18
C HIS A 108 16.01 5.08 -20.04
N TYR A 109 15.38 5.68 -19.03
CA TYR A 109 13.92 5.61 -18.88
C TYR A 109 13.22 6.44 -19.95
N GLU A 110 13.74 7.61 -20.31
CA GLU A 110 13.21 8.39 -21.44
C GLU A 110 13.30 7.59 -22.76
N PHE A 111 14.42 6.91 -23.01
CA PHE A 111 14.55 6.04 -24.18
C PHE A 111 13.55 4.87 -24.16
N ILE A 112 13.32 4.25 -22.99
CA ILE A 112 12.32 3.18 -22.83
C ILE A 112 10.91 3.71 -23.07
N LEU A 113 10.57 4.88 -22.54
CA LEU A 113 9.27 5.53 -22.75
C LEU A 113 9.07 5.90 -24.22
N GLN A 114 10.09 6.45 -24.88
CA GLN A 114 10.07 6.73 -26.32
C GLN A 114 9.87 5.44 -27.13
N ARG A 115 10.56 4.36 -26.77
CA ARG A 115 10.41 3.07 -27.45
C ARG A 115 9.02 2.45 -27.23
N LEU A 116 8.45 2.60 -26.04
CA LEU A 116 7.08 2.19 -25.76
C LEU A 116 6.07 2.99 -26.58
N ASP A 117 6.29 4.29 -26.73
CA ASP A 117 5.44 5.15 -27.55
C ASP A 117 5.55 4.77 -29.04
N GLU A 118 6.75 4.50 -29.55
CA GLU A 118 6.96 3.96 -30.91
C GLU A 118 6.25 2.61 -31.13
N ILE A 119 6.32 1.69 -30.15
CA ILE A 119 5.63 0.40 -30.23
C ILE A 119 4.12 0.62 -30.21
N SER A 120 3.62 1.52 -29.36
CA SER A 120 2.20 1.86 -29.30
C SER A 120 1.74 2.41 -30.65
N GLN A 121 2.48 3.36 -31.23
CA GLN A 121 2.20 3.94 -32.53
C GLN A 121 2.27 2.87 -33.62
N HIS A 122 3.22 1.94 -33.59
CA HIS A 122 3.24 0.83 -34.55
C HIS A 122 2.03 -0.09 -34.43
N ILE A 123 1.61 -0.45 -33.22
CA ILE A 123 0.43 -1.32 -32.99
C ILE A 123 -0.86 -0.62 -33.45
N PHE A 124 -0.99 0.68 -33.19
CA PHE A 124 -2.18 1.45 -33.56
C PHE A 124 -2.14 1.95 -35.02
N SER A 125 -0.95 2.04 -35.63
CA SER A 125 -0.77 2.54 -37.00
C SER A 125 -0.60 1.43 -38.04
N THR A 126 -0.37 0.15 -37.69
CA THR A 126 -0.39 -0.93 -38.69
C THR A 126 -1.82 -1.21 -39.13
N PRO A 127 -2.27 -0.73 -40.31
CA PRO A 127 -3.60 -0.95 -40.81
C PRO A 127 -3.56 -2.22 -41.66
N GLU A 128 -3.41 -3.38 -41.01
CA GLU A 128 -3.43 -4.66 -41.70
C GLU A 128 -4.69 -5.45 -41.34
N GLY A 129 -5.78 -5.07 -42.00
CA GLY A 129 -6.66 -6.06 -42.63
C GLY A 129 -7.93 -6.52 -41.91
N GLY A 130 -9.02 -5.78 -42.14
CA GLY A 130 -10.35 -6.35 -42.42
C GLY A 130 -11.44 -5.92 -41.42
N GLY A 131 -12.55 -5.28 -41.81
CA GLY A 131 -13.08 -4.85 -43.09
C GLY A 131 -14.49 -4.30 -42.83
N GLY A 132 -14.87 -3.18 -43.45
CA GLY A 132 -16.20 -2.60 -43.26
C GLY A 132 -16.32 -1.15 -43.68
N GLU A 133 -16.60 -0.96 -44.97
CA GLU A 133 -17.18 0.18 -45.67
C GLU A 133 -17.30 1.56 -44.96
N ALA A 134 -16.54 2.49 -45.53
CA ALA A 134 -16.96 3.80 -46.01
C ALA A 134 -17.89 4.66 -45.11
N ARG A 135 -17.30 5.70 -44.47
CA ARG A 135 -17.85 7.05 -44.62
C ARG A 135 -16.81 8.15 -44.45
N ALA A 136 -16.97 9.14 -45.32
CA ALA A 136 -16.12 10.28 -45.62
C ALA A 136 -15.71 11.18 -44.44
N ALA A 137 -14.46 11.65 -44.56
CA ALA A 137 -13.96 13.01 -44.36
C ALA A 137 -14.07 13.64 -42.96
N ARG A 138 -12.89 13.99 -42.40
CA ARG A 138 -12.55 15.38 -42.08
C ARG A 138 -11.06 15.57 -41.79
N HIS A 139 -10.45 16.45 -42.57
CA HIS A 139 -9.20 17.16 -42.31
C HIS A 139 -9.31 18.02 -41.04
N VAL A 140 -8.34 17.93 -40.13
CA VAL A 140 -7.93 19.00 -39.17
C VAL A 140 -6.44 18.78 -38.90
N SER A 141 -5.54 19.37 -39.69
CA SER A 141 -4.82 20.62 -39.40
C SER A 141 -4.09 20.64 -38.05
N SER A 142 -2.80 20.37 -38.14
CA SER A 142 -1.77 20.51 -37.10
C SER A 142 -1.53 21.97 -36.74
N GLN A 143 -1.43 22.29 -35.44
CA GLN A 143 -0.71 23.48 -34.98
C GLN A 143 -0.12 23.24 -33.58
N PRO A 144 1.18 23.48 -33.35
CA PRO A 144 1.80 23.40 -32.03
C PRO A 144 1.68 24.75 -31.28
N PRO A 145 1.42 24.76 -29.95
CA PRO A 145 1.59 25.97 -29.15
C PRO A 145 3.02 26.10 -28.64
N THR A 146 3.55 27.32 -28.77
CA THR A 146 4.79 27.80 -28.17
C THR A 146 4.61 28.09 -26.67
N PRO A 147 5.57 27.78 -25.79
CA PRO A 147 5.57 28.31 -24.44
C PRO A 147 6.20 29.71 -24.42
N SER A 148 5.37 30.72 -24.14
CA SER A 148 5.82 32.09 -23.90
C SER A 148 6.27 32.23 -22.44
N ASN A 149 7.58 32.47 -22.33
CA ASN A 149 8.31 32.91 -21.17
C ASN A 149 7.84 34.30 -20.73
N ASN A 150 7.36 34.46 -19.50
CA ASN A 150 7.22 35.75 -18.83
C ASN A 150 7.46 35.60 -17.34
N GLY A 151 8.71 35.85 -16.94
CA GLY A 151 9.05 36.17 -15.57
C GLY A 151 8.56 37.58 -15.21
N SER A 152 8.05 37.72 -14.00
CA SER A 152 7.98 38.99 -13.27
C SER A 152 7.85 38.69 -11.78
N ALA A 153 8.99 38.72 -11.08
CA ALA A 153 9.05 39.25 -9.73
C ALA A 153 8.99 40.79 -9.82
N PRO A 154 8.46 41.50 -8.80
CA PRO A 154 9.40 42.01 -7.81
C PRO A 154 8.87 42.16 -6.37
N ALA A 155 9.85 42.26 -5.47
CA ALA A 155 9.92 43.12 -4.28
C ALA A 155 8.94 42.93 -3.11
N GLY A 156 9.49 42.39 -2.02
CA GLY A 156 9.87 43.19 -0.86
C GLY A 156 8.78 44.00 -0.14
N GLY A 157 8.24 43.44 0.94
CA GLY A 157 7.48 44.16 1.94
C GLY A 157 7.71 43.56 3.33
N ALA A 158 8.69 44.09 4.04
CA ALA A 158 8.92 43.80 5.44
C ALA A 158 7.84 44.46 6.31
N GLY A 159 7.32 43.69 7.28
CA GLY A 159 6.78 44.24 8.51
C GLY A 159 5.26 44.47 8.54
N GLN A 160 4.51 43.46 8.97
CA GLN A 160 3.60 43.62 10.11
C GLN A 160 3.23 42.26 10.71
N SER A 161 3.37 42.20 12.03
CA SER A 161 3.01 41.14 12.96
C SER A 161 1.67 40.45 12.62
N GLY A 162 1.75 39.36 11.86
CA GLY A 162 0.64 38.46 11.56
C GLY A 162 0.70 37.26 12.48
N GLY A 163 0.39 37.44 13.77
CA GLY A 163 0.05 36.32 14.65
C GLY A 163 -1.01 35.48 13.95
N SER A 164 -0.64 34.24 13.62
CA SER A 164 -1.41 33.36 12.74
C SER A 164 -2.85 33.26 13.23
N PHE A 165 -3.82 33.22 12.31
CA PHE A 165 -5.24 33.04 12.62
C PHE A 165 -5.48 31.87 13.60
N TRP A 166 -4.66 30.82 13.51
CA TRP A 166 -4.63 29.68 14.43
C TRP A 166 -4.23 30.03 15.87
N GLU A 167 -3.33 30.98 16.06
CA GLU A 167 -2.94 31.49 17.37
C GLU A 167 -4.07 32.29 18.01
N ARG A 168 -4.86 33.03 17.20
CA ARG A 168 -6.10 33.69 17.67
C ARG A 168 -7.21 32.70 18.00
N MET A 169 -7.37 31.63 17.21
CA MET A 169 -8.38 30.60 17.48
C MET A 169 -8.04 29.78 18.73
N LYS A 170 -6.74 29.48 18.96
CA LYS A 170 -6.29 28.85 20.21
C LYS A 170 -6.49 29.75 21.42
N ALA A 171 -6.21 31.05 21.29
CA ALA A 171 -6.45 31.99 22.37
C ALA A 171 -7.95 32.09 22.72
N SER A 172 -8.86 32.06 21.72
CA SER A 172 -10.29 32.12 21.99
C SER A 172 -10.84 30.84 22.64
N MET A 173 -10.25 29.67 22.37
CA MET A 173 -10.63 28.42 23.05
C MET A 173 -10.15 28.39 24.50
N ALA A 174 -9.01 29.00 24.81
CA ALA A 174 -8.50 29.07 26.17
C ALA A 174 -9.26 30.09 27.05
N ASP A 175 -9.80 31.15 26.43
CA ASP A 175 -10.45 32.27 27.13
C ASP A 175 -11.99 32.14 27.21
N GLY A 176 -12.56 31.06 26.67
CA GLY A 176 -14.00 30.76 26.75
C GLY A 176 -14.91 31.79 26.08
N SER A 177 -14.36 32.70 25.27
CA SER A 177 -15.09 33.81 24.66
C SER A 177 -15.62 33.39 23.28
N PRO A 178 -16.90 33.68 22.95
CA PRO A 178 -17.50 33.27 21.68
C PRO A 178 -16.77 33.91 20.49
N PRO A 179 -16.65 33.20 19.34
CA PRO A 179 -15.87 33.66 18.20
C PRO A 179 -16.42 34.97 17.62
N PRO A 180 -15.55 35.89 17.16
CA PRO A 180 -16.00 37.14 16.57
C PRO A 180 -16.77 36.86 15.28
N VAL A 181 -17.97 37.43 15.18
CA VAL A 181 -18.85 37.36 14.01
C VAL A 181 -18.12 38.04 12.84
N SER A 182 -17.86 37.28 11.76
CA SER A 182 -17.23 37.79 10.55
C SER A 182 -17.99 39.00 9.99
N PRO A 183 -17.35 40.15 9.72
CA PRO A 183 -18.03 41.38 9.31
C PRO A 183 -18.45 41.42 7.84
N ASN A 184 -18.74 40.29 7.18
CA ASN A 184 -19.05 40.26 5.74
C ASN A 184 -20.27 39.41 5.34
N ALA A 185 -21.23 39.21 6.25
CA ALA A 185 -22.53 38.66 5.87
C ALA A 185 -23.46 39.80 5.42
N LYS A 186 -23.49 40.07 4.10
CA LYS A 186 -24.58 40.82 3.46
C LYS A 186 -25.87 40.00 3.57
N PRO A 187 -27.01 40.59 4.00
CA PRO A 187 -28.30 39.95 3.85
C PRO A 187 -28.76 40.10 2.39
N ALA A 188 -28.97 38.97 1.70
CA ALA A 188 -29.72 38.90 0.45
C ALA A 188 -31.05 38.20 0.80
N THR A 189 -32.16 38.92 0.91
CA THR A 189 -33.05 39.42 -0.15
C THR A 189 -33.72 38.29 -0.92
N ASP A 190 -35.02 38.21 -0.68
CA ASP A 190 -36.06 37.41 -1.32
C ASP A 190 -36.02 37.36 -2.86
N SER A 191 -36.51 36.22 -3.36
CA SER A 191 -37.26 36.03 -4.62
C SER A 191 -36.50 36.07 -5.95
N HIS A 192 -36.11 34.87 -6.44
CA HIS A 192 -36.34 34.52 -7.85
C HIS A 192 -36.51 33.01 -8.00
N GLU A 193 -37.78 32.56 -8.07
CA GLU A 193 -38.15 31.27 -8.66
C GLU A 193 -37.80 31.31 -10.15
N GLN A 194 -36.72 30.64 -10.52
CA GLN A 194 -36.35 30.36 -11.90
C GLN A 194 -36.83 28.93 -12.23
N PRO A 195 -37.48 28.69 -13.39
CA PRO A 195 -37.98 27.36 -13.75
C PRO A 195 -36.79 26.41 -13.94
N HIS A 196 -36.76 25.34 -13.13
CA HIS A 196 -35.76 24.28 -13.26
C HIS A 196 -36.05 23.44 -14.51
N ASP A 197 -35.05 23.35 -15.39
CA ASP A 197 -35.00 22.36 -16.47
C ASP A 197 -34.95 20.92 -15.87
N PRO A 198 -35.74 19.96 -16.40
CA PRO A 198 -35.88 18.62 -15.81
C PRO A 198 -34.71 17.65 -16.06
N GLU A 199 -33.64 18.05 -16.75
CA GLU A 199 -32.54 17.12 -17.10
C GLU A 199 -31.49 16.89 -16.00
N ASN A 200 -31.47 17.70 -14.92
CA ASN A 200 -30.49 17.56 -13.83
C ASN A 200 -30.98 16.76 -12.60
N ALA A 201 -32.24 16.33 -12.58
CA ALA A 201 -32.79 15.59 -11.44
C ALA A 201 -32.30 14.12 -11.38
N ALA A 202 -31.82 13.57 -12.49
CA ALA A 202 -31.37 12.16 -12.55
C ALA A 202 -29.98 11.95 -11.93
N THR A 203 -29.13 12.97 -11.89
CA THR A 203 -27.77 12.91 -11.32
C THR A 203 -27.79 13.09 -9.80
N ASP A 204 -28.62 13.99 -9.27
CA ASP A 204 -28.73 14.21 -7.82
C ASP A 204 -29.29 12.98 -7.07
N GLU A 205 -30.24 12.26 -7.66
CA GLU A 205 -30.78 11.04 -7.05
C GLU A 205 -29.75 9.88 -7.04
N SER A 206 -28.81 9.87 -7.99
CA SER A 206 -27.72 8.90 -8.08
C SER A 206 -26.64 9.18 -7.02
N ILE A 207 -26.27 10.45 -6.83
CA ILE A 207 -25.30 10.87 -5.82
C ILE A 207 -25.85 10.65 -4.42
N ALA A 208 -27.12 10.99 -4.16
CA ALA A 208 -27.77 10.73 -2.87
C ALA A 208 -27.84 9.23 -2.54
N LYS A 209 -28.08 8.37 -3.54
CA LYS A 209 -28.03 6.91 -3.37
C LYS A 209 -26.60 6.41 -3.11
N GLN A 210 -25.59 6.97 -3.76
CA GLN A 210 -24.18 6.61 -3.52
C GLN A 210 -23.70 7.04 -2.12
N LEU A 211 -24.09 8.22 -1.64
CA LEU A 211 -23.78 8.67 -0.27
C LEU A 211 -24.52 7.85 0.80
N ALA A 212 -25.77 7.47 0.55
CA ALA A 212 -26.54 6.61 1.46
C ALA A 212 -25.94 5.20 1.59
N VAL A 213 -25.26 4.70 0.56
CA VAL A 213 -24.49 3.45 0.61
C VAL A 213 -23.26 3.58 1.51
N ILE A 214 -22.60 4.74 1.50
CA ILE A 214 -21.42 4.99 2.34
C ILE A 214 -21.80 5.19 3.81
N GLU A 215 -22.99 5.70 4.11
CA GLU A 215 -23.43 6.02 5.48
C GLU A 215 -24.06 4.83 6.24
N GLN A 216 -24.37 3.71 5.56
CA GLN A 216 -24.75 2.46 6.22
C GLN A 216 -23.52 1.75 6.82
N VAL A 217 -22.87 2.40 7.78
CA VAL A 217 -21.78 1.81 8.55
C VAL A 217 -22.35 0.70 9.41
N THR A 218 -22.06 -0.55 9.04
CA THR A 218 -22.37 -1.69 9.91
C THR A 218 -21.65 -1.49 11.26
N PRO A 219 -22.34 -1.64 12.42
CA PRO A 219 -21.72 -1.39 13.71
C PRO A 219 -20.61 -2.41 13.97
N ALA A 220 -19.46 -1.93 14.44
CA ALA A 220 -18.33 -2.79 14.75
C ALA A 220 -18.70 -3.83 15.82
N PRO A 221 -18.30 -5.10 15.66
CA PRO A 221 -18.60 -6.16 16.62
C PRO A 221 -17.96 -5.85 17.98
N THR A 222 -18.69 -6.14 19.06
CA THR A 222 -18.26 -5.87 20.44
C THR A 222 -17.13 -6.80 20.87
N VAL A 223 -16.18 -6.28 21.65
CA VAL A 223 -15.08 -7.08 22.23
C VAL A 223 -15.64 -8.00 23.32
N ILE A 224 -15.40 -9.31 23.18
CA ILE A 224 -15.82 -10.34 24.14
C ILE A 224 -14.60 -10.79 24.94
N ASP A 225 -14.79 -10.95 26.25
CA ASP A 225 -13.76 -11.43 27.17
C ASP A 225 -13.61 -12.94 27.06
N LEU A 226 -12.42 -13.39 26.63
CA LEU A 226 -12.15 -14.79 26.31
C LEU A 226 -12.13 -15.69 27.55
N ASP A 227 -11.86 -15.12 28.73
CA ASP A 227 -11.70 -15.89 29.97
C ASP A 227 -13.04 -16.22 30.63
N THR A 228 -14.08 -15.43 30.33
CA THR A 228 -15.41 -15.54 30.94
C THR A 228 -16.50 -15.98 29.98
N ALA A 229 -16.28 -15.86 28.67
CA ALA A 229 -17.26 -16.21 27.65
C ALA A 229 -17.51 -17.71 27.55
N SER A 230 -18.78 -18.07 27.37
CA SER A 230 -19.21 -19.42 27.02
C SER A 230 -18.81 -19.80 25.59
N ILE A 231 -18.77 -21.09 25.29
CA ILE A 231 -18.42 -21.60 23.96
C ILE A 231 -19.42 -21.11 22.91
N GLU A 232 -20.70 -21.05 23.28
CA GLU A 232 -21.77 -20.54 22.44
C GLU A 232 -21.59 -19.05 22.12
N GLU A 233 -21.28 -18.21 23.12
CA GLU A 233 -20.97 -16.79 22.93
C GLU A 233 -19.76 -16.59 22.02
N LEU A 234 -18.70 -17.40 22.19
CA LEU A 234 -17.54 -17.35 21.30
C LEU A 234 -17.88 -17.73 19.85
N ARG A 235 -18.79 -18.69 19.63
CA ARG A 235 -19.25 -19.04 18.28
C ARG A 235 -20.06 -17.92 17.64
N GLU A 236 -20.96 -17.30 18.40
CA GLU A 236 -21.73 -16.15 17.94
C GLU A 236 -20.84 -14.93 17.67
N ALA A 237 -19.83 -14.70 18.50
CA ALA A 237 -18.80 -13.69 18.29
C ALA A 237 -18.07 -13.85 16.96
N VAL A 238 -17.69 -15.09 16.64
CA VAL A 238 -17.01 -15.40 15.38
C VAL A 238 -17.97 -15.18 14.20
N ALA A 239 -19.21 -15.66 14.29
CA ALA A 239 -20.20 -15.48 13.24
C ALA A 239 -20.53 -14.00 12.98
N THR A 240 -20.71 -13.20 14.04
CA THR A 240 -20.97 -11.75 13.94
C THR A 240 -19.77 -11.02 13.33
N ARG A 241 -18.55 -11.35 13.74
CA ARG A 241 -17.32 -10.81 13.15
C ARG A 241 -17.18 -11.17 11.67
N ASP A 242 -17.43 -12.41 11.30
CA ASP A 242 -17.29 -12.86 9.91
C ASP A 242 -18.36 -12.24 9.00
N ASN A 243 -19.58 -12.04 9.52
CA ASN A 243 -20.63 -11.27 8.84
C ASN A 243 -20.22 -9.81 8.66
N TYR A 244 -19.65 -9.17 9.68
CA TYR A 244 -19.14 -7.81 9.62
C TYR A 244 -18.01 -7.67 8.59
N ILE A 245 -17.03 -8.58 8.60
CA ILE A 245 -15.96 -8.61 7.59
C ILE A 245 -16.55 -8.76 6.18
N SER A 246 -17.54 -9.64 6.01
CA SER A 246 -18.20 -9.84 4.72
C SER A 246 -18.95 -8.59 4.26
N ALA A 247 -19.57 -7.84 5.17
CA ALA A 247 -20.22 -6.56 4.88
C ALA A 247 -19.17 -5.51 4.44
N LEU A 248 -18.09 -5.34 5.22
CA LEU A 248 -16.99 -4.42 4.87
C LEU A 248 -16.37 -4.73 3.51
N ILE A 249 -16.19 -6.01 3.16
CA ILE A 249 -15.65 -6.39 1.85
C ILE A 249 -16.61 -6.01 0.72
N LYS A 250 -17.94 -6.15 0.93
CA LYS A 250 -18.94 -5.73 -0.06
C LYS A 250 -18.94 -4.22 -0.23
N GLU A 251 -18.99 -3.47 0.87
CA GLU A 251 -18.91 -2.01 0.88
C GLU A 251 -17.63 -1.53 0.17
N PHE A 252 -16.48 -2.12 0.49
CA PHE A 252 -15.22 -1.76 -0.15
C PHE A 252 -15.20 -2.04 -1.65
N ARG A 253 -15.82 -3.15 -2.10
CA ARG A 253 -15.97 -3.44 -3.52
C ARG A 253 -16.90 -2.43 -4.20
N GLU A 254 -18.01 -2.08 -3.57
CA GLU A 254 -18.94 -1.06 -4.08
C GLU A 254 -18.22 0.29 -4.23
N ILE A 255 -17.41 0.68 -3.26
CA ILE A 255 -16.58 1.89 -3.33
C ILE A 255 -15.54 1.81 -4.46
N GLN A 256 -14.91 0.65 -4.67
CA GLN A 256 -13.96 0.46 -5.78
C GLN A 256 -14.63 0.55 -7.16
N PHE A 257 -15.90 0.17 -7.27
CA PHE A 257 -16.67 0.26 -8.51
C PHE A 257 -17.35 1.62 -8.71
N LEU A 258 -17.27 2.53 -7.73
CA LEU A 258 -17.70 3.91 -7.97
C LEU A 258 -16.86 4.47 -9.12
N PRO A 259 -17.49 5.14 -10.10
CA PRO A 259 -16.76 5.78 -11.18
C PRO A 259 -15.73 6.72 -10.57
N SER A 260 -14.48 6.59 -11.01
CA SER A 260 -13.44 7.54 -10.64
C SER A 260 -13.95 8.95 -10.91
N LEU A 261 -13.81 9.84 -9.91
CA LEU A 261 -14.13 11.24 -10.11
C LEU A 261 -13.39 11.72 -11.37
N PRO A 262 -14.02 12.52 -12.25
CA PRO A 262 -13.35 13.02 -13.44
C PRO A 262 -12.02 13.67 -13.05
N ASP A 263 -10.91 13.20 -13.62
CA ASP A 263 -9.57 13.72 -13.33
C ASP A 263 -9.46 15.23 -13.62
N ASP A 264 -10.34 15.73 -14.49
CA ASP A 264 -10.36 17.12 -14.96
C ASP A 264 -11.39 18.00 -14.21
N PHE A 265 -11.26 18.13 -12.89
CA PHE A 265 -12.00 19.19 -12.16
C PHE A 265 -11.61 20.60 -12.66
N GLU A 266 -10.40 20.75 -13.18
CA GLU A 266 -9.88 22.03 -13.70
C GLU A 266 -10.57 22.46 -15.01
N ASN A 267 -11.06 21.52 -15.80
CA ASN A 267 -11.78 21.81 -17.06
C ASN A 267 -13.29 21.94 -16.89
N SER A 268 -13.81 21.69 -15.68
CA SER A 268 -15.22 21.94 -15.36
C SER A 268 -15.45 23.46 -15.23
N GLY A 269 -15.49 24.16 -16.36
CA GLY A 269 -15.65 25.63 -16.46
C GLY A 269 -16.94 26.21 -15.86
N LEU A 270 -17.68 25.42 -15.08
CA LEU A 270 -18.94 25.76 -14.41
C LEU A 270 -18.81 25.85 -12.88
N ALA A 271 -17.69 25.44 -12.28
CA ALA A 271 -17.52 25.48 -10.83
C ALA A 271 -17.00 26.86 -10.34
N PRO A 272 -17.58 27.47 -9.28
CA PRO A 272 -17.05 28.70 -8.67
C PRO A 272 -15.59 28.55 -8.22
N ALA A 273 -14.76 29.56 -8.49
CA ALA A 273 -13.33 29.52 -8.16
C ALA A 273 -13.05 29.27 -6.67
N GLU A 274 -13.89 29.81 -5.77
CA GLU A 274 -13.80 29.57 -4.33
C GLU A 274 -13.97 28.08 -3.98
N LEU A 275 -14.90 27.41 -4.64
CA LEU A 275 -15.15 25.98 -4.42
C LEU A 275 -13.95 25.16 -4.89
N LEU A 276 -13.39 25.47 -6.06
CA LEU A 276 -12.16 24.81 -6.55
C LEU A 276 -10.99 24.98 -5.59
N THR A 277 -10.81 26.17 -5.01
CA THR A 277 -9.75 26.38 -4.01
C THR A 277 -9.98 25.55 -2.74
N SER A 278 -11.22 25.49 -2.24
CA SER A 278 -11.55 24.68 -1.06
C SER A 278 -11.38 23.19 -1.31
N LEU A 279 -11.73 22.71 -2.51
CA LEU A 279 -11.63 21.32 -2.91
C LEU A 279 -10.16 20.91 -3.04
N LYS A 280 -9.31 21.76 -3.64
CA LYS A 280 -7.85 21.57 -3.66
C LYS A 280 -7.22 21.56 -2.27
N GLU A 281 -7.69 22.42 -1.36
CA GLU A 281 -7.21 22.42 0.02
C GLU A 281 -7.58 21.12 0.74
N LEU A 282 -8.83 20.67 0.62
CA LEU A 282 -9.29 19.39 1.16
C LEU A 282 -8.54 18.21 0.55
N GLU A 283 -8.34 18.20 -0.76
CA GLU A 283 -7.57 17.18 -1.48
C GLU A 283 -6.13 17.12 -0.95
N ASN A 284 -5.45 18.25 -0.82
CA ASN A 284 -4.10 18.31 -0.27
C ASN A 284 -4.06 17.83 1.19
N ARG A 285 -5.07 18.17 2.00
CA ARG A 285 -5.20 17.71 3.38
C ARG A 285 -5.39 16.20 3.44
N PHE A 286 -6.25 15.62 2.60
CA PHE A 286 -6.45 14.17 2.50
C PHE A 286 -5.19 13.46 2.00
N LYS A 287 -4.55 13.95 0.94
CA LYS A 287 -3.29 13.41 0.42
C LYS A 287 -2.20 13.38 1.50
N THR A 288 -2.08 14.46 2.26
CA THR A 288 -1.11 14.56 3.37
C THR A 288 -1.47 13.60 4.51
N GLY A 289 -2.76 13.48 4.84
CA GLY A 289 -3.26 12.51 5.84
C GLY A 289 -2.93 11.07 5.45
N ILE A 290 -3.26 10.68 4.21
CA ILE A 290 -2.97 9.35 3.66
C ILE A 290 -1.47 9.06 3.67
N GLN A 291 -0.63 10.02 3.29
CA GLN A 291 0.82 9.86 3.32
C GLN A 291 1.34 9.62 4.74
N ARG A 292 0.82 10.36 5.73
CA ARG A 292 1.18 10.18 7.13
C ARG A 292 0.76 8.80 7.66
N GLU A 293 -0.47 8.38 7.41
CA GLU A 293 -0.96 7.06 7.85
C GLU A 293 -0.17 5.92 7.18
N ASN A 294 0.15 6.04 5.89
CA ASN A 294 0.98 5.08 5.19
C ASN A 294 2.40 5.00 5.80
N PHE A 295 2.97 6.13 6.21
CA PHE A 295 4.24 6.16 6.92
C PHE A 295 4.14 5.49 8.30
N GLU A 296 3.08 5.76 9.06
CA GLU A 296 2.82 5.14 10.37
C GLU A 296 2.65 3.61 10.24
N LEU A 297 1.87 3.13 9.25
CA LEU A 297 1.72 1.70 8.95
C LEU A 297 3.03 1.05 8.51
N SER A 298 3.86 1.76 7.73
CA SER A 298 5.19 1.27 7.33
C SER A 298 6.11 1.10 8.53
N LEU A 299 6.11 2.07 9.46
CA LEU A 299 6.85 1.97 10.72
C LEU A 299 6.37 0.81 11.59
N GLU A 300 5.05 0.60 11.68
CA GLU A 300 4.48 -0.50 12.43
C GLU A 300 4.87 -1.86 11.82
N ARG A 301 4.77 -2.00 10.49
CA ARG A 301 5.22 -3.21 9.78
C ARG A 301 6.71 -3.47 10.01
N ALA A 302 7.55 -2.44 9.97
CA ALA A 302 8.98 -2.57 10.26
C ALA A 302 9.23 -3.00 11.71
N ARG A 303 8.51 -2.42 12.68
CA ARG A 303 8.57 -2.81 14.10
C ARG A 303 8.17 -4.27 14.30
N MET A 304 7.06 -4.69 13.71
CA MET A 304 6.57 -6.07 13.77
C MET A 304 7.55 -7.03 13.08
N GLY A 305 8.17 -6.64 11.98
CA GLY A 305 9.21 -7.43 11.31
C GLY A 305 10.43 -7.67 12.20
N ARG A 306 10.92 -6.63 12.88
CA ARG A 306 12.02 -6.75 13.85
C ARG A 306 11.66 -7.65 15.02
N GLU A 307 10.45 -7.51 15.56
CA GLU A 307 10.00 -8.33 16.69
C GLU A 307 9.84 -9.80 16.29
N ARG A 308 9.29 -10.08 15.10
CA ARG A 308 9.24 -11.44 14.55
C ARG A 308 10.64 -12.05 14.39
N SER A 309 11.58 -11.30 13.83
CA SER A 309 12.98 -11.74 13.68
C SER A 309 13.64 -12.06 15.03
N ARG A 310 13.40 -11.25 16.08
CA ARG A 310 13.86 -11.54 17.45
C ARG A 310 13.24 -12.82 18.00
N LEU A 311 11.94 -13.02 17.83
CA LEU A 311 11.26 -14.23 18.27
C LEU A 311 11.80 -15.48 17.56
N ASP A 312 12.07 -15.38 16.25
CA ASP A 312 12.68 -16.47 15.48
C ASP A 312 14.11 -16.78 15.95
N GLN A 313 14.89 -15.74 16.29
CA GLN A 313 16.23 -15.93 16.88
C GLN A 313 16.16 -16.62 18.24
N VAL A 314 15.26 -16.19 19.13
CA VAL A 314 15.06 -16.83 20.45
C VAL A 314 14.59 -18.27 20.28
N LYS A 315 13.66 -18.52 19.35
CA LYS A 315 13.19 -19.87 19.02
C LYS A 315 14.33 -20.76 18.54
N ALA A 316 15.15 -20.28 17.60
CA ALA A 316 16.31 -21.02 17.11
C ALA A 316 17.34 -21.30 18.22
N GLN A 317 17.55 -20.36 19.14
CA GLN A 317 18.41 -20.55 20.31
C GLN A 317 17.85 -21.64 21.25
N LEU A 318 16.55 -21.61 21.55
CA LEU A 318 15.89 -22.60 22.39
C LEU A 318 15.89 -23.99 21.74
N GLU A 319 15.60 -24.09 20.44
CA GLU A 319 15.69 -25.34 19.70
C GLU A 319 17.12 -25.90 19.71
N GLY A 320 18.13 -25.03 19.57
CA GLY A 320 19.53 -25.38 19.71
C GLY A 320 19.88 -25.91 21.11
N GLN A 321 19.37 -25.27 22.16
CA GLN A 321 19.55 -25.72 23.55
C GLN A 321 18.85 -27.05 23.82
N ILE A 322 17.62 -27.23 23.35
CA ILE A 322 16.86 -28.48 23.45
C ILE A 322 17.63 -29.61 22.76
N LYS A 323 18.15 -29.37 21.54
CA LYS A 323 18.93 -30.36 20.80
C LYS A 323 20.22 -30.75 21.53
N ARG A 324 20.92 -29.78 22.13
CA ARG A 324 22.11 -30.05 22.97
C ARG A 324 21.75 -30.83 24.23
N LEU A 325 20.67 -30.44 24.91
CA LEU A 325 20.21 -31.14 26.12
C LEU A 325 19.79 -32.58 25.79
N ALA A 326 19.06 -32.79 24.70
CA ALA A 326 18.67 -34.11 24.22
C ALA A 326 19.89 -34.98 23.88
N ALA A 327 20.92 -34.42 23.24
CA ALA A 327 22.17 -35.14 22.98
C ALA A 327 23.00 -35.40 24.24
N SER A 328 22.90 -34.53 25.25
CA SER A 328 23.61 -34.65 26.52
C SER A 328 22.93 -35.57 27.53
N VAL A 329 21.70 -36.00 27.28
CA VAL A 329 21.06 -37.10 28.02
C VAL A 329 21.62 -38.37 27.39
N PRO A 330 22.69 -39.00 27.96
CA PRO A 330 23.15 -40.27 27.46
C PRO A 330 21.97 -41.23 27.51
N GLU A 331 21.63 -41.77 26.35
CA GLU A 331 20.69 -42.86 26.20
C GLU A 331 21.09 -43.94 27.19
N ARG A 332 20.36 -44.01 28.31
CA ARG A 332 20.55 -44.99 29.36
C ARG A 332 20.07 -46.32 28.77
N THR A 333 20.92 -46.87 27.93
CA THR A 333 20.86 -48.23 27.40
C THR A 333 21.23 -49.16 28.55
N ASP A 334 20.32 -49.26 29.52
CA ASP A 334 20.26 -50.43 30.37
C ASP A 334 19.73 -51.56 29.48
N ALA A 335 20.68 -52.34 28.98
CA ALA A 335 20.46 -53.63 28.37
C ALA A 335 19.69 -54.53 29.34
N ALA A 336 18.42 -54.80 29.03
CA ALA A 336 17.72 -56.00 29.46
C ALA A 336 16.94 -56.57 28.27
N PRO A 337 17.39 -57.67 27.65
CA PRO A 337 16.65 -58.32 26.58
C PRO A 337 15.62 -59.29 27.19
N SER A 338 14.32 -59.09 26.94
CA SER A 338 13.37 -60.16 26.58
C SER A 338 11.89 -59.72 26.65
N SER A 339 11.16 -60.09 25.59
CA SER A 339 9.68 -60.19 25.44
C SER A 339 8.90 -58.87 25.44
N SER A 340 7.99 -58.53 24.52
CA SER A 340 7.36 -59.14 23.34
C SER A 340 6.71 -57.98 22.53
N PRO A 341 6.41 -58.12 21.23
CA PRO A 341 5.82 -57.04 20.44
C PRO A 341 4.29 -57.02 20.62
N GLN A 342 3.77 -56.05 21.39
CA GLN A 342 2.37 -55.66 21.30
C GLN A 342 2.27 -54.30 20.60
N SER A 343 1.59 -54.31 19.46
CA SER A 343 1.22 -53.14 18.68
C SER A 343 0.24 -52.26 19.49
N SER A 344 0.73 -51.14 19.98
CA SER A 344 -0.13 -50.02 20.35
C SER A 344 0.44 -48.77 19.71
N GLU A 345 -0.28 -48.21 18.75
CA GLU A 345 -0.04 -46.89 18.17
C GLU A 345 0.19 -45.87 19.29
N PRO A 346 1.31 -45.12 19.29
CA PRO A 346 1.48 -44.02 20.23
C PRO A 346 0.53 -42.88 19.84
N SER A 347 -0.54 -42.74 20.62
CA SER A 347 -1.45 -41.60 20.56
C SER A 347 -0.66 -40.31 20.76
N ILE A 348 -0.60 -39.48 19.71
CA ILE A 348 0.05 -38.15 19.66
C ILE A 348 -0.48 -37.20 20.77
N ALA A 349 -1.59 -37.55 21.43
CA ALA A 349 -2.17 -36.79 22.54
C ALA A 349 -1.31 -36.79 23.81
N GLU A 350 -0.55 -37.85 24.11
CA GLU A 350 0.17 -37.94 25.40
C GLU A 350 1.44 -37.06 25.45
N GLY A 351 2.14 -36.90 24.32
CA GLY A 351 3.29 -36.02 24.22
C GLY A 351 2.96 -34.56 24.56
N LYS A 352 1.76 -34.10 24.18
CA LYS A 352 1.28 -32.74 24.43
C LYS A 352 0.87 -32.47 25.88
N LEU A 353 0.70 -33.47 26.74
CA LEU A 353 0.35 -33.25 28.15
C LEU A 353 1.58 -33.22 29.07
N SER A 354 2.70 -33.78 28.62
CA SER A 354 3.93 -33.88 29.42
C SER A 354 4.64 -32.55 29.66
N TRP A 355 4.63 -31.62 28.69
CA TRP A 355 5.25 -30.30 28.82
C TRP A 355 4.44 -29.38 29.76
N LEU A 356 3.12 -29.50 29.75
CA LEU A 356 2.21 -28.76 30.63
C LEU A 356 2.44 -29.09 32.12
N LYS A 357 2.80 -30.34 32.44
CA LYS A 357 3.19 -30.73 33.81
C LYS A 357 4.54 -30.15 34.26
N ARG A 358 5.44 -29.77 33.34
CA ARG A 358 6.74 -29.15 33.70
C ARG A 358 6.64 -27.65 33.99
N LEU A 359 5.61 -26.99 33.49
CA LEU A 359 5.41 -25.56 33.70
C LEU A 359 4.63 -25.22 34.99
N GLN A 360 4.10 -26.22 35.70
CA GLN A 360 3.44 -25.94 36.97
C GLN A 360 4.49 -25.61 38.05
N PRO A 361 4.47 -24.39 38.62
CA PRO A 361 5.39 -24.03 39.69
C PRO A 361 5.15 -24.95 40.89
N LYS A 362 6.21 -25.59 41.37
CA LYS A 362 6.16 -26.40 42.58
C LYS A 362 5.62 -25.53 43.71
N LYS A 363 4.41 -25.84 44.19
CA LYS A 363 3.87 -25.21 45.40
C LYS A 363 4.88 -25.41 46.53
N PRO A 364 5.28 -24.35 47.24
CA PRO A 364 6.14 -24.49 48.40
C PRO A 364 5.38 -25.35 49.42
N GLN A 365 5.99 -26.46 49.82
CA GLN A 365 5.51 -27.24 50.95
C GLN A 365 5.79 -26.42 52.21
N GLY A 366 4.71 -25.96 52.85
CA GLY A 366 4.75 -25.34 54.18
C GLY A 366 4.83 -26.38 55.28
#